data_AF-A0ABD2N978-F1
#
_entry.id   AF-A0ABD2N978-F1
#
_cell.length_a   1.000
_cell.length_b   1.000
_cell.length_c   1.000
_cell.angle_alpha   90.00
_cell.angle_beta   90.00
_cell.angle_gamma   90.00
#
_symmetry.space_group_name_H-M   'P 1'
#
loop_
_entity.id
_entity.type
_entity.pdbx_description
1 polymer ?
#
loop_
_entity_poly.entity_id
_entity_poly.type
_entity_poly.pdbx_seq_one_letter_code
_entity_poly.pdbx_strand_id
1 'polypeptide(L)' 'MKLVVKILKNLPFRCSQCGKRYKQKANLNRHLRYECGIVPKYKCPYCSHMTKRKFSLKMHIGVVHNVVVDCDSIQ' A
#
# COMPACT_ATOMS: atom_id res chain seq x y z
N MET A 1 -11.63 18.08 -27.42
CA MET A 1 -11.58 17.10 -26.32
C MET A 1 -10.32 16.24 -26.41
N LYS A 2 -9.19 16.61 -25.78
CA LYS A 2 -7.92 15.83 -25.81
C LYS A 2 -7.20 15.89 -24.46
N LEU A 3 -7.84 15.42 -23.40
CA LEU A 3 -7.23 15.41 -22.04
C LEU A 3 -7.23 14.04 -21.35
N VAL A 4 -7.75 12.99 -21.99
CA VAL A 4 -7.86 11.64 -21.36
C VAL A 4 -6.70 10.70 -21.73
N VAL A 5 -5.94 10.99 -22.80
CA VAL A 5 -4.97 10.02 -23.37
C VAL A 5 -3.54 10.17 -22.81
N LYS A 6 -3.22 11.27 -22.12
CA LYS A 6 -1.84 11.56 -21.69
C LYS A 6 -1.42 10.88 -20.37
N ILE A 7 -2.37 10.53 -19.49
CA ILE A 7 -2.07 9.96 -18.16
C ILE A 7 -1.80 8.44 -18.21
N LEU A 8 -2.33 7.74 -19.22
CA LEU A 8 -2.24 6.27 -19.32
C LEU A 8 -0.91 5.76 -19.90
N LYS A 9 -0.18 6.61 -20.66
CA LYS A 9 1.03 6.21 -21.41
C LYS A 9 2.22 5.84 -20.51
N ASN A 10 2.31 6.44 -19.32
CA ASN A 10 3.39 6.17 -18.35
C ASN A 10 3.00 5.15 -17.28
N LEU A 11 1.77 4.63 -17.30
CA LEU A 11 1.25 3.66 -16.33
C LEU A 11 0.56 2.51 -17.07
N PRO A 12 1.32 1.72 -17.86
CA PRO A 12 0.73 0.71 -18.75
C PRO A 12 0.06 -0.43 -17.97
N PHE A 13 0.45 -0.68 -16.72
CA PHE A 13 -0.03 -1.81 -15.94
C PHE A 13 -1.25 -1.43 -15.09
N ARG A 14 -2.43 -1.92 -15.44
CA ARG A 14 -3.70 -1.64 -14.74
C ARG A 14 -4.13 -2.84 -13.89
N CYS A 15 -4.56 -2.59 -12.65
CA CYS A 15 -5.25 -3.56 -11.83
C CYS A 15 -6.68 -3.75 -12.36
N SER A 16 -7.06 -4.99 -12.68
CA SER A 16 -8.40 -5.34 -13.16
C SER A 16 -9.48 -5.19 -12.07
N GLN A 17 -9.12 -5.39 -10.80
CA GLN A 17 -10.07 -5.38 -9.68
C GLN A 17 -10.45 -3.96 -9.24
N CYS A 18 -9.47 -3.05 -9.10
CA CYS A 18 -9.72 -1.70 -8.58
C CYS A 18 -9.37 -0.57 -9.55
N GLY A 19 -8.86 -0.90 -10.75
CA GLY A 19 -8.55 0.09 -11.79
C GLY A 19 -7.26 0.90 -11.58
N LYS A 20 -6.58 0.80 -10.42
CA LYS A 20 -5.29 1.50 -10.18
C LYS A 20 -4.24 1.13 -11.23
N ARG A 21 -3.42 2.10 -11.62
CA ARG A 21 -2.39 1.94 -12.65
C ARG A 21 -0.98 2.13 -12.09
N TYR A 22 -0.02 1.41 -12.68
CA TYR A 22 1.35 1.33 -12.23
C TYR A 22 2.33 1.48 -13.40
N LYS A 23 3.50 2.09 -13.12
CA LYS A 23 4.56 2.29 -14.11
C LYS A 23 5.26 0.98 -14.46
N GLN A 24 5.32 0.06 -13.51
CA GLN A 24 6.06 -1.20 -13.60
C GLN A 24 5.17 -2.38 -13.22
N LYS A 25 5.37 -3.52 -13.91
CA LYS A 25 4.64 -4.77 -13.64
C LYS A 25 4.89 -5.26 -12.20
N ALA A 26 6.11 -5.12 -11.69
CA ALA A 26 6.47 -5.49 -10.32
C ALA A 26 5.61 -4.75 -9.27
N ASN A 27 5.31 -3.46 -9.50
CA ASN A 27 4.47 -2.67 -8.61
C ASN A 27 3.00 -3.11 -8.67
N LEU A 28 2.49 -3.43 -9.86
CA LEU A 28 1.16 -4.02 -9.99
C LEU A 28 1.08 -5.37 -9.26
N ASN A 29 2.07 -6.25 -9.43
CA ASN A 29 2.11 -7.55 -8.76
C ASN A 29 2.13 -7.39 -7.23
N ARG A 30 2.95 -6.48 -6.70
CA ARG A 30 2.99 -6.17 -5.27
C ARG A 30 1.63 -5.67 -4.76
N HIS A 31 0.98 -4.80 -5.54
CA HIS A 31 -0.35 -4.31 -5.21
C HIS A 31 -1.38 -5.44 -5.17
N LEU A 32 -1.43 -6.30 -6.19
CA LEU A 32 -2.37 -7.43 -6.22
C LEU A 32 -2.13 -8.39 -5.05
N ARG A 33 -0.87 -8.61 -4.66
CA ARG A 33 -0.52 -9.56 -3.60
C ARG A 33 -0.85 -9.07 -2.19
N TYR A 34 -0.69 -7.77 -1.91
CA TYR A 34 -0.72 -7.25 -0.54
C TYR A 34 -1.72 -6.13 -0.28
N GLU A 35 -2.29 -5.54 -1.33
CA GLU A 35 -3.09 -4.32 -1.21
C GLU A 35 -4.50 -4.47 -1.77
N CYS A 36 -4.64 -5.06 -2.96
CA CYS A 36 -5.92 -5.17 -3.64
C CYS A 36 -6.78 -6.26 -2.98
N GLY A 37 -7.98 -5.91 -2.54
CA GLY A 37 -8.88 -6.85 -1.85
C GLY A 37 -8.39 -7.32 -0.48
N ILE A 38 -7.25 -6.83 0.01
CA ILE A 38 -6.72 -7.20 1.32
C ILE A 38 -7.22 -6.20 2.38
N VAL A 39 -7.90 -6.73 3.39
CA VAL A 39 -8.36 -5.96 4.55
C VAL A 39 -7.16 -5.64 5.46
N PRO A 40 -7.03 -4.40 5.96
CA PRO A 40 -6.03 -4.07 6.97
C PRO A 40 -6.19 -4.97 8.20
N LYS A 41 -5.12 -5.63 8.62
CA LYS A 41 -5.14 -6.56 9.76
C LYS A 41 -4.22 -6.15 10.91
N TYR A 42 -3.23 -5.31 10.61
CA TYR A 42 -2.25 -4.85 11.59
C TYR A 42 -2.71 -3.52 12.18
N LYS A 43 -3.15 -3.54 13.44
CA LYS A 43 -3.61 -2.36 14.16
C LYS A 43 -2.45 -1.68 14.88
N CYS A 44 -2.40 -0.35 14.81
CA CYS A 44 -1.46 0.42 15.61
C CYS A 44 -1.83 0.34 17.10
N PRO A 45 -0.88 0.04 18.01
CA PRO A 45 -1.17 0.01 19.43
C PRO A 45 -1.37 1.41 20.03
N TYR A 46 -0.94 2.47 19.34
CA TYR A 46 -0.99 3.84 19.83
C TYR A 46 -2.12 4.69 19.22
N CYS A 47 -2.78 4.20 18.16
CA CYS A 47 -3.89 4.93 17.53
C CYS A 47 -4.83 3.99 16.76
N SER A 48 -5.90 4.53 16.19
CA SER A 48 -6.89 3.76 15.41
C SER A 48 -6.42 3.40 13.99
N HIS A 49 -5.18 3.69 13.61
CA HIS A 49 -4.67 3.40 12.27
C HIS A 49 -4.47 1.89 12.06
N MET A 50 -4.82 1.40 10.88
CA MET A 50 -4.65 0.00 10.49
C MET A 50 -3.93 -0.11 9.15
N THR A 51 -3.05 -1.10 9.04
CA THR A 51 -2.29 -1.37 7.81
C THR A 51 -2.46 -2.82 7.35
N LYS A 52 -2.15 -3.07 6.08
CA LYS A 52 -2.23 -4.41 5.48
C LYS A 52 -0.94 -5.21 5.61
N ARG A 53 0.17 -4.56 5.96
CA ARG A 53 1.51 -5.16 6.01
C ARG A 53 2.26 -4.76 7.28
N LYS A 54 2.94 -5.71 7.93
CA LYS A 54 3.78 -5.45 9.13
C LYS A 54 4.78 -4.31 8.94
N PHE A 55 5.52 -4.32 7.83
CA PHE A 55 6.50 -3.28 7.52
C PHE A 55 5.88 -1.88 7.46
N SER A 56 4.66 -1.76 6.90
CA SER A 56 3.94 -0.49 6.84
C SER A 56 3.55 -0.01 8.23
N LEU A 57 3.17 -0.91 9.15
CA LEU A 57 2.89 -0.54 10.54
C LEU A 57 4.17 -0.11 11.29
N LYS A 58 5.29 -0.84 11.11
CA LYS A 58 6.59 -0.44 11.70
C LYS A 58 6.98 0.98 11.28
N MET A 59 6.89 1.28 9.98
CA MET A 59 7.16 2.62 9.46
C MET A 59 6.19 3.67 10.01
N HIS A 60 4.89 3.36 10.09
CA HIS A 60 3.89 4.26 10.68
C HIS A 60 4.25 4.60 12.13
N ILE A 61 4.56 3.59 12.95
CA ILE A 61 4.89 3.80 14.36
C ILE A 61 6.18 4.63 14.51
N GLY A 62 7.21 4.31 13.72
CA GLY A 62 8.47 5.05 13.75
C GLY A 62 8.34 6.51 13.32
N VAL A 63 7.47 6.83 12.36
CA VAL A 63 7.32 8.20 11.83
C VAL A 63 6.28 9.02 12.58
N VAL A 64 5.16 8.41 12.99
CA VAL A 64 4.03 9.11 13.61
C VAL A 64 4.14 9.14 15.13
N HIS A 65 4.67 8.07 15.73
CA HIS A 65 4.79 7.94 17.17
C HIS A 65 6.25 8.05 17.65
N ASN A 66 7.23 8.07 16.75
CA ASN A 66 8.67 8.11 17.06
C ASN A 66 9.12 6.95 17.98
N VAL A 67 8.43 5.81 17.90
CA VAL A 67 8.74 4.60 18.67
C VAL A 67 9.44 3.59 17.76
N VAL A 68 10.56 3.04 18.23
CA VAL A 68 11.22 1.92 17.56
C VAL A 68 10.50 0.63 17.94
N VAL A 69 9.93 -0.04 16.95
CA VAL A 69 9.24 -1.33 17.13
C VAL A 69 9.91 -2.43 16.34
N ASP A 70 10.07 -3.58 16.97
CA ASP A 70 10.58 -4.79 16.35
C ASP A 70 9.48 -5.55 15.61
N CYS A 71 9.86 -6.23 14.52
CA CYS A 71 8.91 -6.89 13.63
C CYS A 71 8.14 -8.04 14.32
N ASP A 72 8.71 -8.59 15.39
CA ASP A 72 8.12 -9.71 16.14
C ASP A 72 6.96 -9.26 17.03
N SER A 73 6.93 -7.98 17.41
CA SER A 73 5.88 -7.38 18.26
C SER A 73 4.64 -6.93 17.47
N ILE A 74 4.68 -7.03 16.13
CA ILE A 74 3.58 -6.57 15.26
C ILE A 74 2.63 -7.73 14.96
N GLN A 75 1.42 -7.68 15.57
CA GLN A 75 0.34 -8.65 15.42
C GLN A 75 -0.64 -8.27 14.31
#